data_AF-A0A836W2I8-F1
#
_entry.id   AF-A0A836W2I8-F1
#
_cell.length_a   1.000
_cell.length_b   1.000
_cell.length_c   1.000
_cell.angle_alpha   90.00
_cell.angle_beta   90.00
_cell.angle_gamma   90.00
#
_symmetry.space_group_name_H-M   'P 1'
#
loop_
_entity.id
_entity.type
_entity.pdbx_description
1 polymer ?
#
loop_
_entity_poly.entity_id
_entity_poly.type
_entity_poly.pdbx_seq_one_letter_code
_entity_poly.pdbx_strand_id
1 'polypeptide(L)'
;MKFKLLAIIFGLLLAGTAQASDNHHYKVTITNLTKAQVFTPILVLSHRNGVHPFVVGEPASDAFAALAEGGDIMPLEMMMSGNSKVVDINNSGGLLMPGETVTVFVDASGHARRISLASMLIPTNDSFIGLNNVVAPRGHGKKTYWVPAYDAGSEPNDELCVSIPGPVCGGEGGSPGAGGEGYVHISSGIHGIGDLAPETYDWRNPVAKVVVQRVRGEDSD
;
A
#
# COMPACT_ATOMS: atom_id res chain seq x y z
N MET A 1 30.67 13.38 78.79
CA MET A 1 30.60 12.52 77.59
C MET A 1 29.62 13.16 76.60
N LYS A 2 30.08 13.58 75.42
CA LYS A 2 29.24 14.25 74.39
C LYS A 2 28.79 13.20 73.37
N PHE A 3 27.50 12.91 73.30
CA PHE A 3 26.91 12.06 72.25
C PHE A 3 26.67 12.90 71.00
N LYS A 4 27.27 12.51 69.86
CA LYS A 4 26.90 13.00 68.53
C LYS A 4 25.92 12.01 67.92
N LEU A 5 24.69 12.44 67.65
CA LEU A 5 23.73 11.71 66.82
C LEU A 5 24.15 11.85 65.36
N LEU A 6 24.37 10.73 64.67
CA LEU A 6 24.57 10.68 63.23
C LEU A 6 23.24 10.24 62.60
N ALA A 7 22.57 11.14 61.88
CA ALA A 7 21.36 10.81 61.12
C ALA A 7 21.77 10.24 59.76
N ILE A 8 21.43 8.98 59.50
CA ILE A 8 21.61 8.31 58.20
C ILE A 8 20.31 8.50 57.42
N ILE A 9 20.37 9.29 56.34
CA ILE A 9 19.28 9.46 55.38
C ILE A 9 19.39 8.32 54.37
N PHE A 10 18.41 7.41 54.36
CA PHE A 10 18.31 6.33 53.39
C PHE A 10 17.48 6.83 52.19
N GLY A 11 18.15 7.18 51.09
CA GLY A 11 17.51 7.58 49.85
C GLY A 11 17.00 6.37 49.06
N LEU A 12 15.68 6.24 48.94
CA LEU A 12 15.04 5.20 48.14
C LEU A 12 15.14 5.57 46.65
N LEU A 13 16.00 4.89 45.88
CA LEU A 13 16.03 5.02 44.42
C LEU A 13 14.82 4.28 43.82
N LEU A 14 13.83 5.04 43.33
CA LEU A 14 12.83 4.52 42.41
C LEU A 14 13.49 4.27 41.05
N ALA A 15 13.74 3.00 40.73
CA ALA A 15 14.06 2.59 39.38
C ALA A 15 12.81 2.77 38.51
N GLY A 16 12.77 3.83 37.71
CA GLY A 16 11.75 4.01 36.68
C GLY A 16 11.87 2.87 35.67
N THR A 17 10.81 2.08 35.52
CA THR A 17 10.73 1.10 34.43
C THR A 17 10.64 1.88 33.12
N ALA A 18 11.72 1.93 32.35
CA ALA A 18 11.69 2.39 30.98
C ALA A 18 10.72 1.48 30.22
N GLN A 19 9.56 2.01 29.82
CA GLN A 19 8.68 1.35 28.87
C GLN A 19 9.44 1.32 27.55
N ALA A 20 9.98 0.16 27.16
CA ALA A 20 10.53 -0.01 25.84
C ALA A 20 9.41 0.27 24.83
N SER A 21 9.55 1.36 24.06
CA SER A 21 8.76 1.57 22.86
C SER A 21 8.95 0.32 21.99
N ASP A 22 7.85 -0.33 21.59
CA ASP A 22 7.87 -1.45 20.65
C ASP A 22 8.18 -0.88 19.25
N ASN A 23 9.43 -0.45 19.04
CA ASN A 23 9.91 0.17 17.79
C ASN A 23 10.11 -0.90 16.73
N HIS A 24 9.03 -1.52 16.27
CA HIS A 24 9.03 -2.47 15.18
C HIS A 24 8.36 -1.85 13.96
N HIS A 25 8.89 -2.18 12.79
CA HIS A 25 8.34 -1.78 11.51
C HIS A 25 8.02 -3.01 10.67
N TYR A 26 7.10 -2.85 9.74
CA TYR A 26 7.00 -3.75 8.61
C TYR A 26 7.82 -3.19 7.46
N LYS A 27 8.85 -3.96 7.07
CA LYS A 27 9.56 -3.79 5.80
C LYS A 27 8.73 -4.43 4.71
N VAL A 28 8.10 -3.61 3.86
CA VAL A 28 7.28 -4.05 2.73
C VAL A 28 8.09 -3.86 1.45
N THR A 29 8.60 -4.96 0.90
CA THR A 29 9.37 -4.95 -0.35
C THR A 29 8.46 -5.37 -1.50
N ILE A 30 8.29 -4.49 -2.48
CA ILE A 30 7.41 -4.68 -3.64
C ILE A 30 8.27 -4.77 -4.90
N THR A 31 8.08 -5.82 -5.69
CA THR A 31 8.71 -6.00 -7.01
C THR A 31 7.64 -5.93 -8.09
N ASN A 32 7.85 -5.09 -9.10
CA ASN A 32 7.04 -5.07 -10.32
C ASN A 32 7.48 -6.22 -11.24
N LEU A 33 6.59 -7.19 -11.47
CA LEU A 33 6.86 -8.38 -12.28
C LEU A 33 6.40 -8.24 -13.73
N THR A 34 5.82 -7.10 -14.09
CA THR A 34 5.29 -6.89 -15.43
C THR A 34 6.42 -6.57 -16.42
N LYS A 35 6.10 -6.70 -17.72
CA LYS A 35 7.02 -6.35 -18.80
C LYS A 35 6.96 -4.86 -19.16
N ALA A 36 5.77 -4.26 -19.09
CA ALA A 36 5.51 -2.94 -19.65
C ALA A 36 4.57 -2.06 -18.80
N GLN A 37 4.10 -2.56 -17.65
CA GLN A 37 3.25 -1.79 -16.76
C GLN A 37 4.11 -1.13 -15.69
N VAL A 38 3.89 0.16 -15.45
CA VAL A 38 4.54 0.92 -14.39
C VAL A 38 3.56 1.00 -13.23
N PHE A 39 4.03 0.85 -11.99
CA PHE A 39 3.19 1.13 -10.83
C PHE A 39 3.29 2.60 -10.49
N THR A 40 2.16 3.27 -10.29
CA THR A 40 2.09 4.62 -9.72
C THR A 40 2.53 4.61 -8.24
N PRO A 41 2.64 5.74 -7.53
CA PRO A 41 3.01 5.72 -6.12
C PRO A 41 2.21 4.68 -5.33
N ILE A 42 2.91 3.76 -4.67
CA ILE A 42 2.32 2.62 -3.98
C ILE A 42 1.97 3.05 -2.57
N LEU A 43 0.68 3.16 -2.25
CA LEU A 43 0.23 3.43 -0.90
C LEU A 43 0.28 2.16 -0.06
N VAL A 44 0.92 2.21 1.10
CA VAL A 44 1.07 1.08 2.03
C VAL A 44 0.53 1.47 3.40
N LEU A 45 -0.30 0.59 3.97
CA LEU A 45 -0.99 0.83 5.23
C LEU A 45 -0.66 -0.27 6.22
N SER A 46 -0.29 0.10 7.45
CA SER A 46 -0.33 -0.81 8.59
C SER A 46 -1.58 -0.54 9.43
N HIS A 47 -2.29 -1.59 9.81
CA HIS A 47 -3.57 -1.42 10.47
C HIS A 47 -4.00 -2.61 11.33
N ARG A 48 -5.04 -2.38 12.14
CA ARG A 48 -5.77 -3.41 12.88
C ARG A 48 -6.78 -4.10 11.97
N ASN A 49 -7.38 -5.19 12.44
CA ASN A 49 -8.33 -5.98 11.64
C ASN A 49 -9.56 -5.17 11.18
N GLY A 50 -9.96 -5.35 9.92
CA GLY A 50 -11.21 -4.82 9.37
C GLY A 50 -11.08 -3.41 8.77
N VAL A 51 -9.90 -3.06 8.25
CA VAL A 51 -9.73 -1.96 7.29
C VAL A 51 -9.54 -2.60 5.93
N HIS A 52 -10.25 -2.08 4.93
CA HIS A 52 -10.25 -2.58 3.56
C HIS A 52 -10.23 -1.37 2.61
N PRO A 53 -9.12 -1.10 1.90
CA PRO A 53 -9.08 0.00 0.93
C PRO A 53 -10.02 -0.20 -0.26
N PHE A 54 -10.26 -1.46 -0.62
CA PHE A 54 -11.20 -1.90 -1.65
C PHE A 54 -11.82 -3.23 -1.23
N VAL A 55 -12.89 -3.68 -1.92
CA VAL A 55 -13.49 -5.01 -1.72
C VAL A 55 -13.82 -5.60 -3.09
N VAL A 56 -13.31 -6.80 -3.39
CA VAL A 56 -13.60 -7.49 -4.66
C VAL A 56 -15.08 -7.85 -4.71
N GLY A 57 -15.74 -7.57 -5.83
CA GLY A 57 -17.17 -7.77 -6.03
C GLY A 57 -18.04 -6.61 -5.55
N GLU A 58 -17.44 -5.54 -5.00
CA GLU A 58 -18.14 -4.32 -4.58
C GLU A 58 -17.64 -3.12 -5.39
N PRO A 59 -18.45 -2.05 -5.53
CA PRO A 59 -18.01 -0.81 -6.15
C PRO A 59 -16.78 -0.21 -5.45
N ALA A 60 -15.84 0.33 -6.24
CA ALA A 60 -14.77 1.16 -5.71
C ALA A 60 -15.36 2.46 -5.11
N SER A 61 -14.75 2.97 -4.03
CA SER A 61 -15.08 4.31 -3.55
C SER A 61 -14.40 5.36 -4.43
N ASP A 62 -14.94 6.58 -4.48
CA ASP A 62 -14.35 7.70 -5.24
C ASP A 62 -12.86 7.92 -4.89
N ALA A 63 -12.52 7.77 -3.60
CA ALA A 63 -11.14 7.90 -3.13
C ALA A 63 -10.23 6.78 -3.65
N PHE A 64 -10.75 5.57 -3.84
CA PHE A 64 -10.01 4.45 -4.41
C PHE A 64 -9.94 4.54 -5.94
N ALA A 65 -11.02 4.98 -6.59
CA ALA A 65 -11.07 5.25 -8.03
C ALA A 65 -10.00 6.28 -8.45
N ALA A 66 -9.85 7.39 -7.70
CA ALA A 66 -8.79 8.38 -7.97
C ALA A 66 -7.36 7.77 -7.97
N LEU A 67 -7.12 6.78 -7.10
CA LEU A 67 -5.86 6.04 -7.11
C LEU A 67 -5.78 5.13 -8.33
N ALA A 68 -6.84 4.39 -8.64
CA ALA A 68 -6.87 3.38 -9.69
C ALA A 68 -6.82 3.97 -11.11
N GLU A 69 -7.45 5.14 -11.33
CA GLU A 69 -7.56 5.81 -12.62
C GLU A 69 -6.41 6.78 -12.90
N GLY A 70 -5.89 7.41 -11.85
CA GLY A 70 -4.95 8.54 -11.98
C GLY A 70 -3.62 8.36 -11.26
N GLY A 71 -3.51 7.33 -10.43
CA GLY A 71 -2.39 7.20 -9.49
C GLY A 71 -2.39 8.25 -8.38
N ASP A 72 -3.49 8.98 -8.17
CA ASP A 72 -3.60 9.95 -7.08
C ASP A 72 -3.94 9.23 -5.77
N ILE A 73 -2.92 9.09 -4.92
CA ILE A 73 -3.05 8.43 -3.63
C ILE A 73 -3.66 9.34 -2.55
N MET A 74 -3.71 10.66 -2.75
CA MET A 74 -4.04 11.61 -1.69
C MET A 74 -5.46 11.43 -1.14
N PRO A 75 -6.51 11.27 -1.96
CA PRO A 75 -7.86 11.05 -1.45
C PRO A 75 -7.97 9.79 -0.57
N LEU A 76 -7.36 8.69 -1.02
CA LEU A 76 -7.35 7.44 -0.27
C LEU A 76 -6.53 7.54 1.02
N GLU A 77 -5.37 8.18 0.98
CA GLU A 77 -4.51 8.43 2.15
C GLU A 77 -5.25 9.25 3.21
N MET A 78 -5.94 10.33 2.82
CA MET A 78 -6.76 11.12 3.74
C MET A 78 -7.92 10.31 4.35
N MET A 79 -8.65 9.55 3.52
CA MET A 79 -9.75 8.69 3.99
C MET A 79 -9.26 7.65 5.00
N MET A 80 -8.10 7.03 4.74
CA MET A 80 -7.51 6.02 5.63
C MET A 80 -6.94 6.62 6.91
N SER A 81 -6.35 7.82 6.85
CA SER A 81 -5.82 8.53 8.02
C SER A 81 -6.93 8.87 9.04
N GLY A 82 -8.16 9.09 8.57
CA GLY A 82 -9.32 9.29 9.43
C GLY A 82 -9.83 8.02 10.12
N ASN A 83 -9.33 6.83 9.75
CA ASN A 83 -9.77 5.57 10.32
C ASN A 83 -8.91 5.20 11.54
N SER A 84 -9.53 5.16 12.73
CA SER A 84 -8.84 4.88 14.00
C SER A 84 -8.19 3.48 14.10
N LYS A 85 -8.41 2.60 13.13
CA LYS A 85 -7.76 1.29 13.05
C LYS A 85 -6.48 1.31 12.21
N VAL A 86 -6.26 2.35 11.40
CA VAL A 86 -5.01 2.58 10.68
C VAL A 86 -4.00 3.10 11.69
N VAL A 87 -2.80 2.51 11.67
CA VAL A 87 -1.72 2.85 12.59
C VAL A 87 -0.71 3.74 11.88
N ASP A 88 -0.36 3.39 10.65
CA ASP A 88 0.58 4.17 9.85
C ASP A 88 0.28 4.03 8.35
N ILE A 89 0.65 5.06 7.60
CA ILE A 89 0.53 5.14 6.15
C ILE A 89 1.83 5.70 5.60
N ASN A 90 2.36 5.03 4.59
CA ASN A 90 3.54 5.50 3.87
C ASN A 90 3.43 5.10 2.39
N ASN A 91 4.28 5.65 1.52
CA ASN A 91 4.23 5.35 0.10
C ASN A 91 5.63 5.21 -0.53
N SER A 92 5.68 4.71 -1.77
CA SER A 92 6.94 4.52 -2.51
C SER A 92 7.57 5.82 -3.04
N GLY A 93 6.90 6.97 -2.92
CA GLY A 93 7.36 8.28 -3.36
C GLY A 93 7.24 8.53 -4.88
N GLY A 94 7.26 7.50 -5.71
CA GLY A 94 7.22 7.64 -7.17
C GLY A 94 6.86 6.36 -7.90
N LEU A 95 7.05 6.41 -9.21
CA LEU A 95 6.79 5.30 -10.13
C LEU A 95 7.75 4.13 -9.86
N LEU A 96 7.26 2.90 -9.98
CA LEU A 96 8.07 1.68 -9.96
C LEU A 96 8.06 1.02 -11.34
N MET A 97 9.21 1.04 -12.02
CA MET A 97 9.32 0.56 -13.40
C MET A 97 9.26 -0.98 -13.48
N PRO A 98 8.93 -1.56 -14.65
CA PRO A 98 9.03 -3.00 -14.90
C PRO A 98 10.36 -3.61 -14.40
N GLY A 99 10.27 -4.68 -13.61
CA GLY A 99 11.42 -5.40 -13.05
C GLY A 99 12.08 -4.75 -11.83
N GLU A 100 11.72 -3.52 -11.48
CA GLU A 100 12.29 -2.83 -10.32
C GLU A 100 11.67 -3.31 -9.00
N THR A 101 12.36 -2.96 -7.91
CA THR A 101 11.93 -3.27 -6.55
C THR A 101 12.09 -2.05 -5.65
N VAL A 102 11.07 -1.75 -4.86
CA VAL A 102 11.08 -0.70 -3.83
C VAL A 102 10.78 -1.31 -2.47
N THR A 103 11.23 -0.64 -1.41
CA THR A 103 10.86 -0.96 -0.04
C THR A 103 10.18 0.24 0.60
N VAL A 104 9.05 -0.01 1.26
CA VAL A 104 8.33 0.95 2.08
C VAL A 104 8.30 0.43 3.51
N PHE A 105 8.54 1.31 4.47
CA PHE A 105 8.43 1.01 5.90
C PHE A 105 7.16 1.62 6.47
N VAL A 106 6.45 0.85 7.27
CA VAL A 106 5.28 1.31 8.05
C VAL A 106 5.35 0.77 9.47
N ASP A 107 4.88 1.54 10.44
CA ASP A 107 4.91 1.18 11.86
C ASP A 107 4.15 -0.14 12.13
N ALA A 108 4.73 -1.03 12.93
CA ALA A 108 4.13 -2.28 13.38
C ALA A 108 3.64 -2.22 14.85
N SER A 109 3.67 -1.04 15.48
CA SER A 109 3.21 -0.79 16.84
C SER A 109 1.67 -0.86 16.96
N GLY A 110 1.14 -0.61 18.15
CA GLY A 110 -0.30 -0.36 18.33
C GLY A 110 -1.23 -1.52 17.94
N HIS A 111 -0.72 -2.76 17.88
CA HIS A 111 -1.41 -3.94 17.34
C HIS A 111 -1.75 -3.85 15.84
N ALA A 112 -0.94 -3.14 15.05
CA ALA A 112 -0.97 -3.23 13.59
C ALA A 112 -0.58 -4.67 13.18
N ARG A 113 -1.57 -5.52 12.90
CA ARG A 113 -1.37 -6.94 12.55
C ARG A 113 -1.75 -7.24 11.12
N ARG A 114 -2.05 -6.20 10.34
CA ARG A 114 -2.52 -6.27 8.97
C ARG A 114 -1.75 -5.28 8.12
N ILE A 115 -1.52 -5.69 6.88
CA ILE A 115 -1.01 -4.83 5.82
C ILE A 115 -2.06 -4.76 4.73
N SER A 116 -2.25 -3.56 4.20
CA SER A 116 -2.89 -3.34 2.91
C SER A 116 -1.99 -2.47 2.04
N LEU A 117 -2.11 -2.58 0.72
CA LEU A 117 -1.47 -1.68 -0.22
C LEU A 117 -2.30 -1.58 -1.49
N ALA A 118 -2.13 -0.48 -2.23
CA ALA A 118 -2.71 -0.30 -3.55
C ALA A 118 -1.81 0.59 -4.43
N SER A 119 -1.83 0.34 -5.74
CA SER A 119 -1.16 1.16 -6.75
C SER A 119 -1.76 0.88 -8.13
N MET A 120 -2.00 1.92 -8.91
CA MET A 120 -2.45 1.80 -10.30
C MET A 120 -1.33 1.24 -11.19
N LEU A 121 -1.72 0.47 -12.20
CA LEU A 121 -0.90 0.09 -13.34
C LEU A 121 -1.08 1.11 -14.46
N ILE A 122 0.01 1.63 -15.01
CA ILE A 122 -0.03 2.47 -16.21
C ILE A 122 0.85 1.88 -17.32
N PRO A 123 0.41 1.91 -18.59
CA PRO A 123 -0.86 2.47 -19.07
C PRO A 123 -2.02 1.47 -18.95
N THR A 124 -3.03 1.84 -18.16
CA THR A 124 -4.37 1.21 -18.10
C THR A 124 -5.39 2.29 -17.73
N ASN A 125 -6.68 2.03 -17.96
CA ASN A 125 -7.78 2.87 -17.50
C ASN A 125 -7.81 2.89 -15.96
N ASP A 126 -8.17 1.77 -15.31
CA ASP A 126 -8.30 1.70 -13.85
C ASP A 126 -7.73 0.42 -13.21
N SER A 127 -6.79 -0.25 -13.88
CA SER A 127 -6.20 -1.47 -13.32
C SER A 127 -5.19 -1.16 -12.22
N PHE A 128 -5.14 -1.99 -11.17
CA PHE A 128 -4.31 -1.77 -9.99
C PHE A 128 -3.78 -3.08 -9.38
N ILE A 129 -2.68 -3.01 -8.61
CA ILE A 129 -2.32 -4.05 -7.65
C ILE A 129 -2.89 -3.75 -6.28
N GLY A 130 -3.27 -4.79 -5.53
CA GLY A 130 -3.73 -4.61 -4.15
C GLY A 130 -3.46 -5.79 -3.22
N LEU A 131 -2.96 -5.50 -2.02
CA LEU A 131 -3.14 -6.37 -0.86
C LEU A 131 -4.23 -5.78 0.02
N ASN A 132 -5.16 -6.62 0.45
CA ASN A 132 -6.32 -6.17 1.21
C ASN A 132 -6.43 -6.91 2.54
N ASN A 133 -6.14 -6.22 3.64
CA ASN A 133 -6.27 -6.71 5.01
C ASN A 133 -5.52 -8.04 5.27
N VAL A 134 -4.33 -8.22 4.71
CA VAL A 134 -3.58 -9.48 4.84
C VAL A 134 -2.90 -9.59 6.21
N VAL A 135 -2.81 -10.79 6.76
CA VAL A 135 -2.17 -11.01 8.08
C VAL A 135 -0.66 -10.77 7.98
N ALA A 136 -0.16 -9.74 8.66
CA ALA A 136 1.27 -9.47 8.75
C ALA A 136 2.02 -10.59 9.51
N PRO A 137 3.32 -10.83 9.23
CA PRO A 137 4.12 -11.81 9.96
C PRO A 137 4.28 -11.41 11.44
N ARG A 138 4.55 -12.41 12.29
CA ARG A 138 4.88 -12.22 13.72
C ARG A 138 6.37 -12.47 13.95
N GLY A 139 6.90 -11.96 15.07
CA GLY A 139 8.32 -12.12 15.41
C GLY A 139 9.23 -11.57 14.32
N HIS A 140 10.30 -12.29 13.97
CA HIS A 140 11.18 -11.97 12.84
C HIS A 140 10.77 -12.67 11.54
N GLY A 141 9.48 -13.03 11.42
CA GLY A 141 8.95 -13.75 10.27
C GLY A 141 8.84 -12.89 9.00
N LYS A 142 8.78 -13.58 7.86
CA LYS A 142 8.55 -13.01 6.53
C LYS A 142 7.40 -13.74 5.84
N LYS A 143 6.59 -13.01 5.09
CA LYS A 143 5.54 -13.56 4.22
C LYS A 143 5.70 -13.01 2.81
N THR A 144 5.45 -13.87 1.83
CA THR A 144 5.44 -13.50 0.41
C THR A 144 4.04 -13.63 -0.14
N TYR A 145 3.62 -12.62 -0.88
CA TYR A 145 2.35 -12.55 -1.58
C TYR A 145 2.63 -12.35 -3.07
N TRP A 146 1.90 -13.07 -3.90
CA TRP A 146 1.89 -12.90 -5.35
C TRP A 146 0.56 -12.25 -5.69
N VAL A 147 0.63 -11.03 -6.24
CA VAL A 147 -0.52 -10.14 -6.34
C VAL A 147 -0.96 -10.07 -7.81
N PRO A 148 -2.24 -10.40 -8.11
CA PRO A 148 -2.78 -10.19 -9.45
C PRO A 148 -3.07 -8.71 -9.68
N ALA A 149 -3.29 -8.34 -10.94
CA ALA A 149 -3.92 -7.08 -11.27
C ALA A 149 -5.44 -7.21 -11.06
N TYR A 150 -6.01 -6.18 -10.46
CA TYR A 150 -7.43 -5.94 -10.36
C TYR A 150 -7.82 -4.80 -11.28
N ASP A 151 -9.11 -4.67 -11.52
CA ASP A 151 -9.78 -3.61 -12.24
C ASP A 151 -10.77 -2.97 -11.26
N ALA A 152 -10.82 -1.65 -11.20
CA ALA A 152 -11.66 -0.96 -10.22
C ALA A 152 -13.14 -0.97 -10.63
N GLY A 153 -13.42 -1.18 -11.91
CA GLY A 153 -14.73 -1.12 -12.53
C GLY A 153 -15.36 0.26 -12.43
N SER A 154 -14.55 1.31 -12.29
CA SER A 154 -15.03 2.68 -12.07
C SER A 154 -15.06 3.54 -13.33
N GLU A 155 -14.35 3.13 -14.38
CA GLU A 155 -14.41 3.72 -15.72
C GLU A 155 -14.46 2.69 -16.86
N PRO A 156 -14.83 3.08 -18.10
CA PRO A 156 -14.77 2.18 -19.24
C PRO A 156 -13.33 1.79 -19.60
N ASN A 157 -13.10 0.49 -19.79
CA ASN A 157 -11.86 -0.07 -20.32
C ASN A 157 -11.69 0.19 -21.84
N ASP A 158 -11.65 1.46 -22.25
CA ASP A 158 -11.59 1.85 -23.67
C ASP A 158 -10.19 1.72 -24.30
N GLU A 159 -9.15 1.61 -23.48
CA GLU A 159 -7.73 1.61 -23.85
C GLU A 159 -7.31 2.82 -24.69
N LEU A 160 -8.07 3.91 -24.65
CA LEU A 160 -7.76 5.13 -25.38
C LEU A 160 -6.77 5.98 -24.58
N CYS A 161 -5.70 6.44 -25.22
CA CYS A 161 -4.68 7.22 -24.53
C CYS A 161 -5.19 8.58 -24.04
N VAL A 162 -6.35 9.06 -24.50
CA VAL A 162 -7.00 10.28 -23.98
C VAL A 162 -7.62 10.05 -22.59
N SER A 163 -7.94 8.80 -22.25
CA SER A 163 -8.54 8.37 -20.98
C SER A 163 -7.50 7.76 -20.03
N ILE A 164 -6.21 7.78 -20.38
CA ILE A 164 -5.15 7.12 -19.61
C ILE A 164 -4.04 8.15 -19.29
N PRO A 165 -3.60 8.26 -18.03
CA PRO A 165 -2.58 9.22 -17.66
C PRO A 165 -1.19 8.83 -18.17
N GLY A 166 -0.26 9.78 -18.08
CA GLY A 166 1.14 9.55 -18.46
C GLY A 166 1.90 8.61 -17.52
N PRO A 167 3.08 8.11 -17.92
CA PRO A 167 3.94 8.72 -18.95
C PRO A 167 3.85 8.12 -20.36
N VAL A 168 3.19 6.96 -20.53
CA VAL A 168 3.06 6.34 -21.88
C VAL A 168 2.01 7.07 -22.70
N CYS A 169 0.83 7.27 -22.11
CA CYS A 169 -0.19 8.15 -22.65
C CYS A 169 0.03 9.59 -22.09
N GLY A 170 -1.01 10.42 -22.15
CA GLY A 170 -0.99 11.79 -21.62
C GLY A 170 -2.38 12.36 -21.47
N GLY A 171 -3.37 11.47 -21.39
CA GLY A 171 -4.77 11.79 -21.19
C GLY A 171 -5.09 12.10 -19.73
N GLU A 172 -6.37 12.20 -19.44
CA GLU A 172 -6.84 12.41 -18.07
C GLU A 172 -6.86 11.07 -17.33
N GLY A 173 -6.41 11.08 -16.07
CA GLY A 173 -6.39 9.89 -15.20
C GLY A 173 -7.64 9.74 -14.36
N GLY A 174 -8.79 10.04 -14.93
CA GLY A 174 -10.06 9.82 -14.28
C GLY A 174 -11.20 10.34 -15.12
N SER A 175 -12.27 9.56 -15.17
CA SER A 175 -13.42 9.88 -16.01
C SER A 175 -14.73 9.87 -15.20
N PRO A 176 -14.93 10.86 -14.30
CA PRO A 176 -16.08 10.91 -13.41
C PRO A 176 -17.40 10.81 -14.18
N GLY A 177 -18.19 9.77 -13.87
CA GLY A 177 -19.51 9.56 -14.48
C GLY A 177 -19.51 8.91 -15.86
N ALA A 178 -18.36 8.45 -16.37
CA ALA A 178 -18.28 7.66 -17.60
C ALA A 178 -18.92 6.26 -17.47
N GLY A 179 -19.22 5.82 -16.24
CA GLY A 179 -19.72 4.48 -15.94
C GLY A 179 -18.57 3.48 -15.86
N GLY A 180 -18.85 2.18 -15.79
CA GLY A 180 -17.85 1.12 -15.67
C GLY A 180 -18.57 -0.19 -15.37
N GLU A 181 -17.83 -1.24 -15.03
CA GLU A 181 -18.39 -2.53 -14.63
C GLU A 181 -19.15 -2.43 -13.31
N GLY A 182 -18.81 -1.44 -12.48
CA GLY A 182 -19.49 -1.10 -11.22
C GLY A 182 -19.04 -1.93 -10.02
N TYR A 183 -17.99 -2.75 -10.17
CA TYR A 183 -17.42 -3.53 -9.09
C TYR A 183 -15.96 -3.89 -9.35
N VAL A 184 -15.18 -4.00 -8.29
CA VAL A 184 -13.79 -4.42 -8.38
C VAL A 184 -13.69 -5.90 -8.76
N HIS A 185 -12.92 -6.24 -9.79
CA HIS A 185 -12.66 -7.62 -10.19
C HIS A 185 -11.21 -7.86 -10.61
N ILE A 186 -10.88 -9.10 -11.03
CA ILE A 186 -9.56 -9.38 -11.61
C ILE A 186 -9.49 -8.74 -12.99
N SER A 187 -8.46 -7.93 -13.24
CA SER A 187 -8.30 -7.29 -14.53
C SER A 187 -8.08 -8.32 -15.63
N SER A 188 -8.73 -8.10 -16.78
CA SER A 188 -8.63 -8.94 -17.95
C SER A 188 -7.43 -8.62 -18.84
N GLY A 189 -6.60 -7.64 -18.47
CA GLY A 189 -5.45 -7.20 -19.26
C GLY A 189 -5.82 -6.25 -20.39
N ILE A 190 -4.88 -6.03 -21.32
CA ILE A 190 -5.05 -5.18 -22.51
C ILE A 190 -5.42 -6.07 -23.70
N HIS A 191 -6.46 -5.70 -24.43
CA HIS A 191 -7.06 -6.46 -25.54
C HIS A 191 -6.78 -5.84 -26.91
N GLY A 192 -6.34 -4.59 -26.98
CA GLY A 192 -6.08 -3.88 -28.24
C GLY A 192 -7.33 -3.32 -28.89
N ILE A 193 -8.28 -2.87 -28.08
CA ILE A 193 -9.53 -2.26 -28.55
C ILE A 193 -9.42 -0.74 -28.72
N GLY A 194 -8.39 -0.14 -28.14
CA GLY A 194 -8.06 1.29 -28.26
C GLY A 194 -6.65 1.52 -28.82
N ASP A 195 -5.91 2.43 -28.17
CA ASP A 195 -4.58 2.88 -28.61
C ASP A 195 -3.43 1.98 -28.10
N LEU A 196 -3.71 1.08 -27.16
CA LEU A 196 -2.71 0.22 -26.53
C LEU A 196 -2.53 -1.11 -27.30
N ALA A 197 -1.31 -1.38 -27.76
CA ALA A 197 -0.98 -2.65 -28.41
C ALA A 197 -0.84 -3.80 -27.39
N PRO A 198 -1.67 -4.87 -27.46
CA PRO A 198 -1.68 -5.94 -26.46
C PRO A 198 -0.37 -6.74 -26.45
N GLU A 199 0.32 -6.88 -27.57
CA GLU A 199 1.66 -7.51 -27.64
C GLU A 199 2.73 -6.78 -26.81
N THR A 200 2.49 -5.50 -26.51
CA THR A 200 3.37 -4.65 -25.72
C THR A 200 2.90 -4.55 -24.27
N TYR A 201 1.63 -4.18 -24.08
CA TYR A 201 1.10 -3.75 -22.79
C TYR A 201 0.28 -4.81 -22.05
N ASP A 202 -0.19 -5.89 -22.70
CA ASP A 202 -0.89 -6.97 -21.98
C ASP A 202 0.05 -7.71 -21.01
N TRP A 203 -0.52 -8.35 -20.00
CA TRP A 203 0.20 -9.08 -18.98
C TRP A 203 -0.48 -10.41 -18.61
N ARG A 204 0.23 -11.17 -17.76
CA ARG A 204 -0.32 -12.35 -17.09
C ARG A 204 -0.09 -12.21 -15.60
N ASN A 205 -1.06 -12.67 -14.82
CA ASN A 205 -0.93 -12.69 -13.37
C ASN A 205 0.07 -13.76 -12.92
N PRO A 206 0.81 -13.52 -11.82
CA PRO A 206 0.81 -12.33 -10.97
C PRO A 206 1.63 -11.17 -11.56
N VAL A 207 1.24 -9.94 -11.24
CA VAL A 207 1.93 -8.71 -11.70
C VAL A 207 2.88 -8.13 -10.65
N ALA A 208 2.70 -8.45 -9.37
CA ALA A 208 3.62 -8.03 -8.32
C ALA A 208 3.98 -9.17 -7.36
N LYS A 209 5.21 -9.10 -6.84
CA LYS A 209 5.65 -9.88 -5.68
C LYS A 209 5.81 -8.93 -4.52
N VAL A 210 5.10 -9.20 -3.43
CA VAL A 210 5.17 -8.41 -2.20
C VAL A 210 5.72 -9.28 -1.09
N VAL A 211 6.74 -8.76 -0.41
CA VAL A 211 7.34 -9.38 0.76
C VAL A 211 7.08 -8.47 1.95
N VAL A 212 6.43 -9.01 2.98
CA VAL A 212 6.26 -8.31 4.26
C VAL A 212 7.14 -9.01 5.28
N GLN A 213 8.01 -8.25 5.94
CA GLN A 213 8.86 -8.73 7.02
C GLN A 213 8.74 -7.78 8.21
N ARG A 214 8.63 -8.32 9.43
CA ARG A 214 8.70 -7.51 10.64
C ARG A 214 10.16 -7.35 11.06
N VAL A 215 10.60 -6.12 11.22
CA VAL A 215 11.98 -5.73 11.58
C VAL A 215 11.97 -4.82 12.81
N ARG A 216 13.12 -4.66 13.47
CA ARG A 216 13.29 -3.66 14.53
C ARG A 216 13.61 -2.31 13.88
N GLY A 217 13.30 -1.21 14.55
CA GLY A 217 13.53 0.14 14.04
C GLY A 217 15.00 0.56 13.96
N GLU A 218 15.94 -0.27 14.41
CA GLU A 218 17.38 -0.08 14.12
C GLU A 218 17.77 -0.63 12.74
N ASP A 219 16.91 -1.47 12.15
CA ASP A 219 17.10 -2.11 10.84
C ASP A 219 16.27 -1.43 9.72
N SER A 220 15.68 -0.26 9.99
CA SER A 220 14.80 0.49 9.08
C SER A 220 15.48 1.62 8.30
N ASP A 221 16.76 1.91 8.57
CA ASP A 221 17.56 2.93 7.90
C ASP A 221 18.38 2.37 6.71
#